data_AF-A0A957AK33-F1
#
_entry.id   AF-A0A957AK33-F1
#
_cell.length_a   1.000
_cell.length_b   1.000
_cell.length_c   1.000
_cell.angle_alpha   90.00
_cell.angle_beta   90.00
_cell.angle_gamma   90.00
#
_symmetry.space_group_name_H-M   'P 1'
#
loop_
_entity.id
_entity.type
_entity.pdbx_description
1 polymer ?
#
loop_
_entity_poly.entity_id
_entity_poly.type
_entity_poly.pdbx_seq_one_letter_code
_entity_poly.pdbx_strand_id
1 'polypeptide(L)'
;MNSRRFDALARALARALPRRGVLRSATSDAVSTSASALGARTLHAQEENPDGNVGLPCVRCNCDGDDCDCCLIGITGGGVLRTAAGDVNLVLFATQLAEDAPQQAAGFVRWMDPNAEGGLVLESVGPVAYEWTEGEEQLRNVSGTMSINGGDQQPFVMQVVDAGPGKANEDSASLRVGGEGGAGFTYEAAGTLVGGDLQLLTDVAPISPA
;
A
#
# COMPACT_ATOMS: atom_id res chain seq x y z
N MET A 1 -19.41 4.58 32.82
CA MET A 1 -18.92 5.41 31.69
C MET A 1 -20.11 6.14 31.08
N ASN A 2 -20.07 7.47 30.99
CA ASN A 2 -21.22 8.33 30.65
C ASN A 2 -21.31 8.59 29.14
N SER A 3 -22.34 8.06 28.48
CA SER A 3 -22.61 8.16 27.03
C SER A 3 -23.03 9.55 26.53
N ARG A 4 -23.27 10.52 27.43
CA ARG A 4 -23.81 11.85 27.08
C ARG A 4 -22.78 12.85 26.53
N ARG A 5 -21.48 12.51 26.49
CA ARG A 5 -20.43 13.42 26.01
C ARG A 5 -20.15 13.34 24.50
N PHE A 6 -20.47 12.21 23.85
CA PHE A 6 -20.22 12.03 22.42
C PHE A 6 -21.18 12.83 21.53
N ASP A 7 -22.43 13.03 21.97
CA ASP A 7 -23.45 13.76 21.20
C ASP A 7 -23.20 15.27 21.08
N ALA A 8 -22.40 15.86 21.97
CA ALA A 8 -22.12 17.30 21.94
C ALA A 8 -21.06 17.67 20.89
N LEU A 9 -20.12 16.78 20.60
CA LEU A 9 -19.02 17.02 19.65
C LEU A 9 -19.49 16.91 18.19
N ALA A 10 -20.35 15.94 17.89
CA ALA A 10 -20.96 15.78 16.57
C ALA A 10 -21.86 16.98 16.19
N ARG A 11 -22.51 17.61 17.18
CA ARG A 11 -23.42 18.75 16.94
C ARG A 11 -22.69 20.08 16.75
N ALA A 12 -21.43 20.18 17.18
CA ALA A 12 -20.60 21.39 17.01
C ALA A 12 -20.02 21.51 15.59
N LEU A 13 -19.71 20.40 14.93
CA LEU A 13 -19.09 20.39 13.60
C LEU A 13 -20.09 20.64 12.45
N ALA A 14 -21.39 20.45 12.67
CA ALA A 14 -22.42 20.67 11.65
C ALA A 14 -22.82 22.15 11.46
N ARG A 15 -22.30 23.09 12.27
CA ARG A 15 -22.72 24.51 12.24
C ARG A 15 -21.74 25.48 11.58
N ALA A 16 -20.62 25.00 11.05
CA ALA A 16 -19.60 25.87 10.47
C ALA A 16 -19.39 25.59 8.98
N LEU A 17 -20.34 26.01 8.14
CA LEU A 17 -20.06 26.27 6.73
C LEU A 17 -20.57 27.67 6.34
N PRO A 18 -19.70 28.57 5.87
CA PRO A 18 -20.09 29.90 5.46
C PRO A 18 -20.87 29.86 4.13
N ARG A 19 -22.06 30.48 4.13
CA ARG A 19 -22.85 30.75 2.91
C ARG A 19 -22.11 31.75 2.03
N ARG A 20 -21.53 31.29 0.91
CA ARG A 20 -21.09 32.19 -0.18
C ARG A 20 -22.32 32.74 -0.90
N GLY A 21 -22.60 34.02 -0.71
CA GLY A 21 -23.55 34.77 -1.52
C GLY A 21 -22.97 35.03 -2.91
N VAL A 22 -23.69 34.63 -3.94
CA VAL A 22 -23.40 34.99 -5.34
C VAL A 22 -24.28 36.20 -5.68
N LEU A 23 -23.64 37.36 -5.81
CA LEU A 23 -24.24 38.56 -6.38
C LEU A 23 -24.31 38.42 -7.90
N ARG A 24 -25.52 38.54 -8.44
CA ARG A 24 -25.80 38.77 -9.85
C ARG A 24 -25.27 40.15 -10.26
N SER A 25 -24.59 40.23 -11.40
CA SER A 25 -24.64 41.41 -12.27
C SER A 25 -24.79 40.92 -13.70
N ALA A 26 -25.70 41.57 -14.43
CA ALA A 26 -26.05 41.30 -15.80
C ALA A 26 -25.75 42.54 -16.63
N THR A 27 -25.15 42.37 -17.81
CA THR A 27 -25.40 43.22 -19.01
C THR A 27 -24.84 42.53 -20.26
N SER A 28 -25.78 42.17 -21.14
CA SER A 28 -25.82 42.33 -22.61
C SER A 28 -24.60 42.06 -23.53
N ASP A 29 -24.90 41.23 -24.53
CA ASP A 29 -24.48 41.26 -25.94
C ASP A 29 -23.06 40.86 -26.32
N ALA A 30 -22.94 39.63 -26.85
CA ALA A 30 -22.46 39.40 -28.22
C ALA A 30 -22.71 37.94 -28.65
N VAL A 31 -23.34 37.79 -29.81
CA VAL A 31 -23.53 36.54 -30.54
C VAL A 31 -22.19 36.07 -31.09
N SER A 32 -21.81 34.83 -30.78
CA SER A 32 -20.85 34.06 -31.58
C SER A 32 -21.20 32.58 -31.52
N THR A 33 -21.89 32.12 -32.56
CA THR A 33 -22.03 30.72 -32.95
C THR A 33 -20.64 30.14 -33.21
N SER A 34 -20.17 29.26 -32.33
CA SER A 34 -19.01 28.39 -32.59
C SER A 34 -19.37 26.99 -32.12
N ALA A 35 -19.52 26.09 -33.09
CA ALA A 35 -19.90 24.70 -32.89
C ALA A 35 -18.95 24.00 -31.91
N SER A 36 -19.50 23.51 -30.81
CA SER A 36 -18.81 22.59 -29.91
C SER A 36 -18.70 21.24 -30.61
N ALA A 37 -17.60 21.02 -31.34
CA ALA A 37 -17.11 19.68 -31.61
C ALA A 37 -16.48 19.15 -30.32
N LEU A 38 -17.33 18.86 -29.33
CA LEU A 38 -16.98 18.00 -28.21
C LEU A 38 -16.79 16.61 -28.80
N GLY A 39 -15.55 16.31 -29.18
CA GLY A 39 -15.08 14.94 -29.26
C GLY A 39 -15.28 14.32 -27.89
N ALA A 40 -16.43 13.66 -27.72
CA ALA A 40 -16.70 12.75 -26.64
C ALA A 40 -15.68 11.61 -26.74
N ARG A 41 -14.49 11.81 -26.19
CA ARG A 41 -13.73 10.70 -25.65
C ARG A 41 -14.55 10.23 -24.46
N THR A 42 -15.39 9.25 -24.74
CA THR A 42 -15.94 8.34 -23.75
C THR A 42 -14.78 7.83 -22.91
N LEU A 43 -14.55 8.50 -21.78
CA LEU A 43 -13.98 7.86 -20.61
C LEU A 43 -14.90 6.69 -20.34
N HIS A 44 -14.52 5.51 -20.82
CA HIS A 44 -15.11 4.28 -20.33
C HIS A 44 -14.84 4.27 -18.84
N ALA A 45 -15.88 4.60 -18.09
CA ALA A 45 -15.98 4.30 -16.69
C ALA A 45 -15.56 2.85 -16.53
N GLN A 46 -14.49 2.66 -15.77
CA GLN A 46 -14.01 1.37 -15.31
C GLN A 46 -15.22 0.61 -14.79
N GLU A 47 -15.56 -0.47 -15.47
CA GLU A 47 -16.69 -1.32 -15.14
C GLU A 47 -16.47 -1.79 -13.70
N GLU A 48 -17.32 -1.27 -12.82
CA GLU A 48 -17.36 -1.55 -11.41
C GLU A 48 -17.70 -3.04 -11.29
N ASN A 49 -16.68 -3.86 -10.99
CA ASN A 49 -16.86 -5.28 -10.79
C ASN A 49 -17.78 -5.47 -9.57
N PRO A 50 -19.03 -5.96 -9.73
CA PRO A 50 -20.03 -5.95 -8.68
C PRO A 50 -19.74 -6.95 -7.54
N ASP A 51 -18.67 -7.74 -7.67
CA ASP A 51 -18.31 -8.78 -6.71
C ASP A 51 -17.27 -8.36 -5.66
N GLY A 52 -16.86 -7.08 -5.61
CA GLY A 52 -15.96 -6.57 -4.57
C GLY A 52 -14.55 -7.19 -4.58
N ASN A 53 -14.23 -8.02 -5.57
CA ASN A 53 -12.91 -8.60 -5.74
C ASN A 53 -12.02 -7.63 -6.52
N VAL A 54 -10.96 -7.17 -5.86
CA VAL A 54 -9.84 -6.50 -6.52
C VAL A 54 -9.14 -7.55 -7.39
N GLY A 55 -9.48 -7.59 -8.67
CA GLY A 55 -8.83 -8.47 -9.64
C GLY A 55 -7.39 -8.02 -9.86
N LEU A 56 -6.45 -8.55 -9.07
CA LEU A 56 -5.03 -8.39 -9.33
C LEU A 56 -4.69 -9.28 -10.54
N PRO A 57 -4.16 -8.73 -11.64
CA PRO A 57 -3.73 -9.54 -12.78
C PRO A 57 -2.49 -10.33 -12.36
N CYS A 58 -2.72 -11.57 -11.89
CA CYS A 58 -1.66 -12.53 -11.62
C CYS A 58 -0.95 -12.92 -12.93
N VAL A 59 0.32 -13.32 -12.82
CA VAL A 59 1.05 -13.98 -13.92
C VAL A 59 0.20 -15.15 -14.44
N ARG A 60 0.23 -15.42 -15.77
CA ARG A 60 -0.61 -16.44 -16.41
C ARG A 60 -0.67 -17.72 -15.57
N CYS A 61 -1.87 -18.04 -15.08
CA CYS A 61 -2.10 -19.32 -14.45
C CYS A 61 -1.84 -20.43 -15.47
N ASN A 62 -1.02 -21.41 -15.12
CA ASN A 62 -0.88 -22.61 -15.92
C ASN A 62 -2.11 -23.47 -15.65
N CYS A 63 -3.07 -23.45 -16.57
CA CYS A 63 -4.30 -24.22 -16.43
C CYS A 63 -4.22 -25.52 -17.27
N ASP A 64 -4.42 -26.66 -16.63
CA ASP A 64 -4.68 -27.95 -17.27
C ASP A 64 -6.11 -28.40 -16.93
N GLY A 65 -7.05 -28.20 -17.86
CA GLY A 65 -8.47 -28.43 -17.61
C GLY A 65 -9.06 -27.42 -16.62
N ASP A 66 -9.65 -27.93 -15.53
CA ASP A 66 -10.21 -27.13 -14.42
C ASP A 66 -9.15 -26.80 -13.34
N ASP A 67 -7.96 -27.39 -13.43
CA ASP A 67 -6.86 -27.15 -12.49
C ASP A 67 -6.02 -25.98 -12.99
N CYS A 68 -6.19 -24.82 -12.39
CA CYS A 68 -5.38 -23.64 -12.64
C CYS A 68 -4.34 -23.46 -11.54
N ASP A 69 -3.06 -23.53 -11.91
CA ASP A 69 -1.94 -23.17 -11.05
C ASP A 69 -1.60 -21.70 -11.26
N CYS A 70 -2.08 -20.85 -10.36
CA CYS A 70 -1.80 -19.42 -10.38
C CYS A 70 -0.60 -19.13 -9.45
N CYS A 71 0.59 -18.98 -10.03
CA CYS A 71 1.76 -18.56 -9.27
C CYS A 71 1.62 -17.08 -8.90
N LEU A 72 1.02 -16.79 -7.75
CA LEU A 72 1.15 -15.47 -7.15
C LEU A 72 2.53 -15.42 -6.51
N ILE A 73 3.44 -14.65 -7.10
CA ILE A 73 4.78 -14.44 -6.57
C ILE A 73 4.72 -13.22 -5.66
N GLY A 74 4.97 -13.43 -4.37
CA GLY A 74 4.86 -12.37 -3.39
C GLY A 74 5.43 -12.73 -2.03
N ILE A 75 5.22 -11.81 -1.08
CA ILE A 75 5.47 -12.02 0.33
C ILE A 75 4.37 -11.32 1.12
N THR A 76 3.93 -11.93 2.21
CA THR A 76 2.96 -11.36 3.13
C THR A 76 3.35 -11.66 4.56
N GLY A 77 2.78 -10.91 5.50
CA GLY A 77 2.88 -11.21 6.92
C GLY A 77 3.17 -9.97 7.74
N GLY A 78 3.94 -10.17 8.80
CA GLY A 78 4.30 -9.12 9.74
C GLY A 78 4.18 -9.58 11.19
N GLY A 79 4.34 -8.63 12.09
CA GLY A 79 4.41 -8.88 13.52
C GLY A 79 5.40 -7.94 14.20
N VAL A 80 6.01 -8.43 15.28
CA VAL A 80 6.96 -7.67 16.09
C VAL A 80 8.37 -8.04 15.67
N LEU A 81 9.14 -7.06 15.20
CA LEU A 81 10.57 -7.19 14.97
C LEU A 81 11.35 -6.64 16.16
N ARG A 82 12.36 -7.39 16.58
CA ARG A 82 13.34 -6.91 17.56
C ARG A 82 14.51 -6.26 16.85
N THR A 83 14.60 -4.94 16.96
CA THR A 83 15.71 -4.15 16.42
C THR A 83 16.69 -3.75 17.53
N ALA A 84 17.82 -3.13 17.16
CA ALA A 84 18.77 -2.58 18.13
C ALA A 84 18.18 -1.43 18.97
N ALA A 85 17.20 -0.69 18.44
CA ALA A 85 16.57 0.46 19.11
C ALA A 85 15.33 0.06 19.93
N GLY A 86 14.84 -1.17 19.78
CA GLY A 86 13.64 -1.67 20.43
C GLY A 86 12.72 -2.44 19.49
N ASP A 87 11.58 -2.85 20.02
CA ASP A 87 10.59 -3.61 19.27
C ASP A 87 9.79 -2.68 18.35
N VAL A 88 9.64 -3.07 17.08
CA VAL A 88 8.85 -2.36 16.05
C VAL A 88 7.80 -3.31 15.50
N ASN A 89 6.70 -2.77 14.97
CA ASN A 89 5.65 -3.56 14.34
C ASN A 89 5.69 -3.40 12.82
N LEU A 90 5.68 -4.52 12.10
CA LEU A 90 5.62 -4.59 10.64
C LEU A 90 4.28 -5.18 10.21
N VAL A 91 3.71 -4.60 9.15
CA VAL A 91 2.66 -5.22 8.34
C VAL A 91 3.10 -5.13 6.90
N LEU A 92 3.11 -6.27 6.21
CA LEU A 92 3.64 -6.37 4.85
C LEU A 92 2.73 -7.22 3.97
N PHE A 93 2.49 -6.69 2.77
CA PHE A 93 2.05 -7.44 1.62
C PHE A 93 2.77 -6.85 0.41
N ALA A 94 3.41 -7.68 -0.42
CA ALA A 94 3.97 -7.24 -1.68
C ALA A 94 3.94 -8.40 -2.67
N THR A 95 3.46 -8.16 -3.88
CA THR A 95 3.37 -9.16 -4.93
C THR A 95 3.74 -8.57 -6.27
N GLN A 96 4.36 -9.40 -7.11
CA GLN A 96 4.56 -9.09 -8.50
C GLN A 96 3.24 -9.23 -9.25
N LEU A 97 2.96 -8.28 -10.15
CA LEU A 97 1.85 -8.35 -11.08
C LEU A 97 2.34 -8.85 -12.45
N ALA A 98 1.41 -9.24 -13.30
CA ALA A 98 1.71 -9.61 -14.68
C ALA A 98 2.48 -8.50 -15.43
N GLU A 99 3.35 -8.87 -16.37
CA GLU A 99 4.20 -7.93 -17.12
C GLU A 99 3.41 -6.88 -17.91
N ASP A 100 2.18 -7.20 -18.31
CA ASP A 100 1.26 -6.32 -19.04
C ASP A 100 0.38 -5.46 -18.12
N ALA A 101 0.51 -5.60 -16.80
CA ALA A 101 -0.19 -4.77 -15.84
C ALA A 101 0.35 -3.31 -15.89
N PRO A 102 -0.52 -2.30 -15.64
CA PRO A 102 -0.09 -0.91 -15.57
C PRO A 102 0.97 -0.62 -14.50
N GLN A 103 1.09 -1.51 -13.51
CA GLN A 103 2.06 -1.47 -12.42
C GLN A 103 2.67 -2.87 -12.32
N GLN A 104 3.98 -2.95 -12.17
CA GLN A 104 4.70 -4.25 -12.13
C GLN A 104 4.58 -4.97 -10.78
N ALA A 105 4.09 -4.28 -9.75
CA ALA A 105 3.86 -4.86 -8.43
C ALA A 105 2.75 -4.10 -7.69
N ALA A 106 2.12 -4.80 -6.75
CA ALA A 106 1.16 -4.24 -5.80
C ALA A 106 1.59 -4.61 -4.39
N GLY A 107 1.33 -3.72 -3.44
CA GLY A 107 1.70 -3.99 -2.06
C GLY A 107 1.35 -2.88 -1.10
N PHE A 108 1.53 -3.20 0.16
CA PHE A 108 1.32 -2.34 1.30
C PHE A 108 2.39 -2.67 2.34
N VAL A 109 3.05 -1.63 2.82
CA VAL A 109 4.04 -1.73 3.90
C VAL A 109 3.68 -0.72 4.97
N ARG A 110 3.58 -1.19 6.21
CA ARG A 110 3.44 -0.33 7.38
C ARG A 110 4.43 -0.72 8.45
N TRP A 111 5.20 0.26 8.89
CA TRP A 111 6.23 0.12 9.91
C TRP A 111 5.93 1.08 11.06
N MET A 112 5.87 0.56 12.28
CA MET A 112 5.53 1.34 13.47
C MET A 112 6.62 1.15 14.53
N ASP A 113 7.37 2.21 14.77
CA ASP A 113 8.43 2.26 15.78
C ASP A 113 8.00 3.15 16.94
N PRO A 114 7.51 2.57 18.05
CA PRO A 114 7.11 3.33 19.23
C PRO A 114 8.31 3.87 20.03
N ASN A 115 9.54 3.41 19.74
CA ASN A 115 10.74 3.79 20.48
C ASN A 115 11.42 5.03 19.86
N ALA A 116 11.09 5.36 18.62
CA ALA A 116 11.46 6.64 18.01
C ALA A 116 10.86 7.83 18.77
N GLU A 117 11.55 8.97 18.79
CA GLU A 117 11.09 10.17 19.49
C GLU A 117 9.71 10.61 18.98
N GLY A 118 8.72 10.66 19.87
CA GLY A 118 7.33 10.99 19.54
C GLY A 118 6.53 9.87 18.87
N GLY A 119 7.12 8.70 18.66
CA GLY A 119 6.55 7.58 17.91
C GLY A 119 6.62 7.82 16.39
N LEU A 120 6.96 6.77 15.66
CA LEU A 120 7.11 6.82 14.21
C LEU A 120 6.20 5.80 13.53
N VAL A 121 5.44 6.26 12.56
CA VAL A 121 4.65 5.43 11.64
C VAL A 121 5.10 5.76 10.22
N LEU A 122 5.55 4.75 9.50
CA LEU A 122 5.90 4.83 8.08
C LEU A 122 4.91 3.95 7.32
N GLU A 123 4.22 4.51 6.34
CA GLU A 123 3.20 3.79 5.56
C GLU A 123 3.43 4.02 4.07
N SER A 124 3.52 2.95 3.29
CA SER A 124 3.70 3.02 1.85
C SER A 124 2.56 3.79 1.20
N VAL A 125 2.89 4.70 0.30
CA VAL A 125 1.93 5.49 -0.48
C VAL A 125 2.15 5.26 -1.96
N GLY A 126 1.09 4.85 -2.64
CA GLY A 126 1.14 4.55 -4.07
C GLY A 126 1.77 3.20 -4.39
N PRO A 127 2.25 3.01 -5.63
CA PRO A 127 2.83 1.75 -6.08
C PRO A 127 4.09 1.38 -5.31
N VAL A 128 4.29 0.09 -5.10
CA VAL A 128 5.56 -0.48 -4.64
C VAL A 128 6.20 -1.25 -5.78
N ALA A 129 7.52 -1.33 -5.79
CA ALA A 129 8.27 -2.30 -6.58
C ALA A 129 8.60 -3.52 -5.72
N TYR A 130 8.62 -4.69 -6.34
CA TYR A 130 8.92 -5.97 -5.71
C TYR A 130 9.92 -6.73 -6.57
N GLU A 131 11.05 -7.09 -5.99
CA GLU A 131 12.16 -7.74 -6.67
C GLU A 131 12.70 -8.90 -5.82
N TRP A 132 13.25 -9.91 -6.48
CA TRP A 132 14.01 -10.98 -5.85
C TRP A 132 15.27 -11.26 -6.67
N THR A 133 16.32 -11.73 -6.02
CA THR A 133 17.57 -12.11 -6.68
C THR A 133 17.54 -13.60 -7.01
N GLU A 134 17.92 -13.96 -8.23
CA GLU A 134 18.12 -15.38 -8.57
C GLU A 134 19.18 -16.00 -7.65
N GLY A 135 18.87 -17.16 -7.07
CA GLY A 135 19.73 -17.83 -6.07
C GLY A 135 19.48 -17.41 -4.62
N GLU A 136 18.66 -16.37 -4.36
CA GLU A 136 18.26 -15.94 -3.02
C GLU A 136 16.75 -16.14 -2.83
N GLU A 137 16.31 -17.40 -2.83
CA GLU A 137 14.89 -17.77 -2.85
C GLU A 137 14.08 -17.25 -1.66
N GLN A 138 14.74 -16.90 -0.56
CA GLN A 138 14.13 -16.39 0.67
C GLN A 138 14.13 -14.87 0.78
N LEU A 139 14.97 -14.18 0.01
CA LEU A 139 15.13 -12.73 0.09
C LEU A 139 14.17 -12.02 -0.88
N ARG A 140 13.44 -11.02 -0.39
CA ARG A 140 12.67 -10.09 -1.22
C ARG A 140 13.07 -8.65 -0.93
N ASN A 141 13.12 -7.86 -1.99
CA ASN A 141 13.31 -6.42 -1.92
C ASN A 141 11.99 -5.74 -2.27
N VAL A 142 11.56 -4.81 -1.43
CA VAL A 142 10.38 -3.97 -1.63
C VAL A 142 10.84 -2.53 -1.61
N SER A 143 10.47 -1.73 -2.62
CA SER A 143 10.81 -0.31 -2.65
C SER A 143 9.63 0.54 -3.10
N GLY A 144 9.70 1.84 -2.85
CA GLY A 144 8.63 2.76 -3.22
C GLY A 144 8.71 4.07 -2.46
N THR A 145 7.56 4.67 -2.22
CA THR A 145 7.43 5.89 -1.41
C THR A 145 6.65 5.60 -0.14
N MET A 146 7.06 6.18 0.99
CA MET A 146 6.37 6.09 2.28
C MET A 146 6.04 7.48 2.80
N SER A 147 4.88 7.62 3.45
CA SER A 147 4.54 8.78 4.26
C SER A 147 5.07 8.63 5.69
N ILE A 148 5.54 9.72 6.27
CA ILE A 148 6.06 9.79 7.65
C ILE A 148 4.98 10.41 8.53
N ASN A 149 4.41 9.62 9.45
CA ASN A 149 3.33 10.05 10.33
C ASN A 149 2.15 10.70 9.57
N GLY A 150 1.88 10.24 8.34
CA GLY A 150 0.85 10.78 7.44
C GLY A 150 1.18 12.15 6.83
N GLY A 151 2.41 12.64 6.97
CA GLY A 151 2.89 13.91 6.43
C GLY A 151 3.81 13.74 5.22
N ASP A 152 5.06 14.15 5.39
CA ASP A 152 6.08 14.15 4.33
C ASP A 152 6.29 12.76 3.73
N GLN A 153 6.63 12.72 2.45
CA GLN A 153 6.86 11.49 1.71
C GLN A 153 8.34 11.33 1.36
N GLN A 154 8.87 10.12 1.52
CA GLN A 154 10.25 9.78 1.25
C GLN A 154 10.37 8.45 0.52
N PRO A 155 11.41 8.26 -0.32
CA PRO A 155 11.68 6.96 -0.90
C PRO A 155 12.06 5.97 0.21
N PHE A 156 11.72 4.70 0.02
CA PHE A 156 12.16 3.63 0.91
C PHE A 156 12.66 2.42 0.13
N VAL A 157 13.50 1.64 0.81
CA VAL A 157 13.90 0.29 0.42
C VAL A 157 13.78 -0.59 1.66
N MET A 158 13.13 -1.73 1.50
CA MET A 158 12.96 -2.76 2.51
C MET A 158 13.50 -4.07 1.97
N GLN A 159 14.25 -4.79 2.80
CA GLN A 159 14.62 -6.18 2.55
C GLN A 159 13.91 -7.06 3.56
N VAL A 160 13.40 -8.20 3.11
CA VAL A 160 12.73 -9.18 3.96
C VAL A 160 13.21 -10.58 3.63
N VAL A 161 13.36 -11.40 4.66
CA VAL A 161 13.79 -12.79 4.56
C VAL A 161 12.77 -13.66 5.28
N ASP A 162 12.14 -14.57 4.53
CA ASP A 162 11.36 -15.69 5.07
C ASP A 162 12.31 -16.88 5.26
N ALA A 163 12.60 -17.23 6.52
CA ALA A 163 13.54 -18.29 6.84
C ALA A 163 12.98 -19.70 6.51
N GLY A 164 11.68 -19.78 6.20
CA GLY A 164 10.97 -20.96 5.77
C GLY A 164 10.12 -21.61 6.87
N PRO A 165 9.43 -22.72 6.52
CA PRO A 165 8.46 -23.34 7.41
C PRO A 165 9.02 -23.71 8.79
N GLY A 166 8.30 -23.28 9.84
CA GLY A 166 8.67 -23.57 11.23
C GLY A 166 9.82 -22.71 11.77
N LYS A 167 10.26 -21.69 11.02
CA LYS A 167 11.35 -20.79 11.38
C LYS A 167 10.93 -19.31 11.46
N ALA A 168 9.66 -19.04 11.77
CA ALA A 168 9.11 -17.69 11.91
C ALA A 168 9.94 -16.73 12.80
N ASN A 169 10.64 -17.28 13.80
CA ASN A 169 11.52 -16.52 14.70
C ASN A 169 12.92 -16.23 14.14
N GLU A 170 13.22 -16.73 12.94
CA GLU A 170 14.43 -16.47 12.15
C GLU A 170 14.14 -15.53 10.97
N ASP A 171 12.87 -15.24 10.68
CA ASP A 171 12.49 -14.24 9.68
C ASP A 171 13.06 -12.87 10.06
N SER A 172 13.39 -12.08 9.04
CA SER A 172 13.98 -10.77 9.28
C SER A 172 13.50 -9.73 8.29
N ALA A 173 13.58 -8.47 8.71
CA ALA A 173 13.39 -7.33 7.84
C ALA A 173 14.38 -6.21 8.17
N SER A 174 14.77 -5.48 7.13
CA SER A 174 15.45 -4.19 7.23
C SER A 174 14.68 -3.15 6.44
N LEU A 175 14.60 -1.93 6.96
CA LEU A 175 13.94 -0.80 6.32
C LEU A 175 14.88 0.39 6.34
N ARG A 176 15.03 1.03 5.18
CA ARG A 176 15.67 2.33 5.01
C ARG A 176 14.71 3.29 4.34
N VAL A 177 14.52 4.47 4.93
CA VAL A 177 13.69 5.56 4.40
C VAL A 177 14.52 6.83 4.28
N GLY A 178 14.37 7.54 3.15
CA GLY A 178 15.16 8.71 2.80
C GLY A 178 16.30 8.39 1.83
N GLY A 179 16.87 9.45 1.24
CA GLY A 179 17.91 9.35 0.22
C GLY A 179 19.35 9.39 0.75
N GLU A 180 20.28 8.81 -0.02
CA GLU A 180 21.71 9.03 0.17
C GLU A 180 22.07 10.45 -0.28
N GLY A 181 22.39 11.34 0.67
CA GLY A 181 22.68 12.74 0.35
C GLY A 181 22.58 13.74 1.51
N GLY A 182 22.15 13.31 2.70
CA GLY A 182 22.28 14.08 3.95
C GLY A 182 21.32 15.26 4.14
N ALA A 183 20.45 15.56 3.17
CA ALA A 183 19.40 16.55 3.33
C ALA A 183 18.02 15.85 3.33
N GLY A 184 17.39 15.78 4.51
CA GLY A 184 16.03 15.25 4.65
C GLY A 184 15.86 14.30 5.84
N PHE A 185 14.66 13.74 5.96
CA PHE A 185 14.38 12.67 6.91
C PHE A 185 15.14 11.41 6.52
N THR A 186 15.81 10.79 7.49
CA THR A 186 16.47 9.49 7.33
C THR A 186 16.08 8.57 8.46
N TYR A 187 15.67 7.36 8.13
CA TYR A 187 15.38 6.30 9.10
C TYR A 187 15.96 4.98 8.61
N GLU A 188 16.58 4.25 9.52
CA GLU A 188 17.10 2.91 9.25
C GLU A 188 16.90 2.03 10.47
N ALA A 189 16.34 0.84 10.26
CA ALA A 189 16.18 -0.16 11.29
C ALA A 189 16.17 -1.56 10.67
N ALA A 190 16.75 -2.52 11.39
CA ALA A 190 16.77 -3.92 11.00
C ALA A 190 16.61 -4.81 12.23
N GLY A 191 16.00 -5.97 12.05
CA GLY A 191 15.76 -6.92 13.14
C GLY A 191 15.22 -8.25 12.68
N THR A 192 15.04 -9.17 13.63
CA THR A 192 14.39 -10.46 13.43
C THR A 192 12.99 -10.43 14.01
N LEU A 193 12.06 -11.20 13.43
CA LEU A 193 10.73 -11.37 14.00
C LEU A 193 10.85 -12.15 15.32
N VAL A 194 10.18 -11.63 16.35
CA VAL A 194 10.05 -12.28 17.67
C VAL A 194 8.60 -12.61 18.00
N GLY A 195 7.68 -12.23 17.13
CA GLY A 195 6.29 -12.64 17.10
C GLY A 195 5.67 -12.27 15.76
N GLY A 196 4.79 -13.12 15.23
CA GLY A 196 4.34 -13.04 13.83
C GLY A 196 5.10 -14.00 12.92
N ASP A 197 4.97 -13.79 11.61
CA ASP A 197 5.55 -14.65 10.57
C ASP A 197 5.64 -13.86 9.25
N LEU A 198 6.61 -14.19 8.40
CA LEU A 198 6.69 -13.78 7.00
C LEU A 198 6.54 -15.01 6.13
N GLN A 199 5.69 -14.92 5.11
CA GLN A 199 5.42 -16.04 4.24
C GLN A 199 5.56 -15.64 2.79
N LEU A 200 6.42 -16.35 2.06
CA LEU A 200 6.45 -16.30 0.62
C LEU A 200 5.14 -16.81 0.04
N LEU A 201 4.59 -16.02 -0.87
CA LEU A 201 3.50 -16.42 -1.71
C LEU A 201 4.16 -17.03 -2.95
N THR A 202 4.11 -18.35 -3.05
CA THR A 202 4.57 -19.12 -4.21
C THR A 202 3.54 -20.16 -4.64
N ASP A 203 2.72 -20.67 -3.69
CA ASP A 203 1.58 -21.53 -3.94
C ASP A 203 0.34 -20.88 -3.30
N VAL A 204 -0.55 -20.30 -4.11
CA VAL A 204 -1.89 -19.96 -3.61
C VAL A 204 -2.61 -21.30 -3.45
N ALA A 205 -3.12 -21.61 -2.26
CA ALA A 205 -3.91 -22.81 -2.06
C ALA A 205 -5.01 -22.90 -3.13
N PRO A 206 -5.20 -24.06 -3.78
CA PRO A 206 -6.15 -24.20 -4.86
C PRO A 206 -7.54 -23.75 -4.39
N ILE A 207 -8.12 -22.79 -5.09
CA ILE A 207 -9.53 -22.45 -4.95
C ILE A 207 -10.33 -23.57 -5.61
N SER A 208 -10.82 -24.51 -4.81
CA SER A 208 -11.83 -25.44 -5.29
C SER A 208 -13.11 -24.65 -5.58
N PRO A 209 -13.62 -24.62 -6.83
CA PRO A 209 -14.95 -24.10 -7.09
C PRO A 209 -15.97 -24.93 -6.28
N ALA A 210 -16.86 -24.23 -5.59
CA ALA A 210 -17.93 -24.82 -4.79
C ALA A 210 -19.02 -25.46 -5.67
#